data_AF-A0A4R1HGJ7-F1
#
_entry.id   AF-A0A4R1HGJ7-F1
#
_cell.length_a   1.000
_cell.length_b   1.000
_cell.length_c   1.000
_cell.angle_alpha   90.00
_cell.angle_beta   90.00
_cell.angle_gamma   90.00
#
_symmetry.space_group_name_H-M   'P 1'
#
loop_
_entity.id
_entity.type
_entity.pdbx_description
1 polymer ?
#
loop_
_entity_poly.entity_id
_entity_poly.type
_entity_poly.pdbx_seq_one_letter_code
_entity_poly.pdbx_strand_id
1 'polypeptide(L)'
;MPTYDFRCDACGATREVRARYETVAGLELVCVLCGGRMTKTFTATVGLMTRSAAAPSPAPPRRKGRRGGDSCDAALKLTKPNPFAAELRRVADANQGAEER
;
A
#
# COMPACT_ATOMS: atom_id res chain seq x y z
N MET A 1 15.99 -5.35 9.68
CA MET A 1 15.20 -4.11 9.89
C MET A 1 14.06 -4.45 10.82
N PRO A 2 13.80 -3.64 11.86
CA PRO A 2 12.67 -3.86 12.76
C PRO A 2 11.35 -3.73 12.01
N THR A 3 10.35 -4.46 12.50
CA THR A 3 8.96 -4.34 12.08
C THR A 3 8.25 -3.35 13.01
N TYR A 4 7.39 -2.51 12.44
CA TYR A 4 6.49 -1.63 13.18
C TYR A 4 5.06 -1.79 12.68
N ASP A 5 4.12 -1.78 13.62
CA ASP A 5 2.70 -1.78 13.29
C ASP A 5 2.15 -0.36 13.30
N PHE A 6 1.36 -0.05 12.28
CA PHE A 6 0.58 1.18 12.19
C PHE A 6 -0.90 0.85 12.23
N ARG A 7 -1.68 1.66 12.94
CA ARG A 7 -3.13 1.51 13.04
C ARG A 7 -3.83 2.77 12.55
N CYS A 8 -4.89 2.59 11.76
CA CYS A 8 -5.72 3.70 11.30
C CYS A 8 -6.64 4.17 12.43
N ASP A 9 -6.67 5.48 12.67
CA ASP A 9 -7.50 6.06 13.73
C ASP A 9 -9.00 6.07 13.35
N ALA A 10 -9.33 6.08 12.06
CA ALA A 10 -10.71 6.14 11.57
C ALA A 10 -11.39 4.78 11.48
N CYS A 11 -10.70 3.76 10.94
CA CYS A 11 -11.30 2.43 10.68
C CYS A 11 -10.64 1.29 11.45
N GLY A 12 -9.57 1.55 12.20
CA GLY A 12 -8.86 0.54 12.98
C GLY A 12 -8.01 -0.45 12.18
N ALA A 13 -7.93 -0.32 10.86
CA ALA A 13 -7.10 -1.18 10.02
C ALA A 13 -5.63 -1.10 10.44
N THR A 14 -4.92 -2.24 10.43
CA THR A 14 -3.51 -2.33 10.81
C THR A 14 -2.62 -2.64 9.61
N ARG A 15 -1.38 -2.15 9.63
CA ARG A 15 -0.37 -2.42 8.60
C ARG A 15 1.02 -2.58 9.21
N GLU A 16 1.66 -3.68 8.86
CA GLU A 16 3.04 -3.98 9.22
C GLU A 16 4.01 -3.30 8.25
N VAL A 17 5.02 -2.59 8.77
CA VAL A 17 6.04 -1.90 7.98
C VAL A 17 7.43 -2.22 8.52
N ARG A 18 8.33 -2.67 7.62
CA ARG A 18 9.75 -2.88 7.92
C ARG A 18 10.54 -1.65 7.52
N ALA A 19 11.09 -0.93 8.49
CA ALA A 19 11.80 0.31 8.26
C ALA A 19 12.91 0.52 9.31
N ARG A 20 13.85 1.43 9.04
CA ARG A 20 14.83 1.85 10.06
C ARG A 20 14.13 2.76 11.07
N TYR A 21 14.64 2.80 12.30
CA TYR A 21 14.03 3.57 13.39
C TYR A 21 13.87 5.06 13.03
N GLU A 22 14.92 5.67 12.46
CA GLU A 22 14.92 7.07 12.02
C GLU A 22 13.84 7.36 10.99
N THR A 23 13.63 6.43 10.06
CA THR A 23 12.59 6.54 9.02
C THR A 23 11.20 6.46 9.62
N VAL A 24 11.02 5.68 10.69
CA VAL A 24 9.71 5.47 11.34
C VAL A 24 9.28 6.65 12.19
N ALA A 25 10.22 7.41 12.76
CA ALA A 25 9.91 8.57 13.59
C ALA A 25 9.16 9.68 12.82
N GLY A 26 9.43 9.82 11.52
CA GLY A 26 8.75 10.77 10.64
C GLY A 26 7.78 10.15 9.64
N LEU A 27 7.45 8.86 9.79
CA LEU A 27 6.60 8.16 8.82
C LEU A 27 5.12 8.39 9.12
N GLU A 28 4.42 9.06 8.21
CA GLU A 28 2.96 9.13 8.22
C GLU A 28 2.39 8.24 7.13
N LEU A 29 1.49 7.34 7.51
CA LEU A 29 0.82 6.44 6.57
C LEU A 29 -0.64 6.86 6.39
N VAL A 30 -1.13 6.66 5.18
CA VAL A 30 -2.53 6.83 4.82
C VAL A 30 -3.17 5.45 4.68
N CYS A 31 -4.33 5.28 5.31
CA CYS A 31 -5.10 4.06 5.23
C CYS A 31 -5.69 3.89 3.84
N VAL A 32 -5.36 2.79 3.17
CA VAL A 32 -5.88 2.48 1.83
C VAL A 32 -7.37 2.14 1.80
N LEU A 33 -7.99 1.85 2.96
CA LEU A 33 -9.41 1.50 3.04
C LEU A 33 -10.32 2.71 3.20
N CYS A 34 -9.89 3.72 3.96
CA CYS A 34 -10.73 4.87 4.31
C CYS A 34 -10.07 6.24 4.07
N GLY A 35 -8.81 6.28 3.65
CA GLY A 35 -8.04 7.51 3.50
C GLY A 35 -7.60 8.17 4.82
N GLY A 36 -7.93 7.58 5.98
CA GLY A 36 -7.57 8.12 7.28
C GLY A 36 -6.07 8.01 7.60
N ARG A 37 -5.58 8.84 8.53
CA ARG A 37 -4.21 8.77 9.03
C ARG A 37 -3.99 7.46 9.80
N MET A 38 -2.80 6.90 9.70
CA MET A 38 -2.37 5.78 10.53
C MET A 38 -1.20 6.20 11.42
N THR A 39 -1.31 5.84 12.69
CA THR A 39 -0.33 6.14 13.74
C THR A 39 0.44 4.89 14.12
N LYS A 40 1.70 5.05 14.51
CA LYS A 40 2.54 3.94 14.97
C LYS A 40 1.99 3.41 16.30
N THR A 41 1.64 2.14 16.33
CA THR A 41 1.29 1.45 17.57
C THR A 41 2.54 0.83 18.18
N PHE A 42 2.82 1.14 19.46
CA PHE A 42 3.89 0.49 20.19
C PHE A 42 3.50 -0.96 20.50
N THR A 43 4.00 -1.91 19.70
CA THR A 43 3.95 -3.32 20.08
C THR A 43 5.00 -3.58 21.14
N ALA A 44 4.65 -3.31 22.39
CA ALA A 44 5.33 -3.96 23.50
C ALA A 44 4.96 -5.45 23.41
N THR A 45 5.80 -6.26 22.77
CA THR A 45 5.74 -7.71 22.98
C THR A 45 6.27 -7.97 24.39
N VAL A 46 5.48 -7.59 25.40
CA VAL A 46 5.64 -8.11 26.75
C VAL A 46 5.18 -9.56 26.63
N GLY A 47 6.13 -10.49 26.64
CA GLY A 47 5.84 -11.92 26.77
C GLY A 47 5.25 -12.20 28.14
N LEU A 48 4.00 -11.78 28.36
CA LEU A 48 3.22 -12.18 29.51
C LEU A 48 2.45 -13.42 29.11
N MET A 49 2.93 -14.58 29.58
CA MET A 49 2.16 -15.82 29.55
C MET A 49 0.92 -15.65 30.43
N THR A 50 -0.12 -14.99 29.92
CA THR A 50 -1.45 -15.05 30.51
C THR A 50 -2.33 -15.89 29.61
N ARG A 51 -2.58 -17.13 30.05
CA ARG A 51 -3.74 -17.90 29.57
C ARG A 51 -4.99 -17.09 29.91
N SER A 52 -5.58 -16.45 28.92
CA SER A 52 -6.92 -15.87 29.05
C SER A 52 -7.63 -15.99 27.73
N ALA A 53 -8.83 -16.56 27.82
CA ALA A 53 -9.61 -17.11 26.74
C ALA A 53 -9.83 -16.13 25.59
N ALA A 54 -9.55 -16.60 24.37
CA ALA A 54 -9.95 -15.92 23.15
C ALA A 54 -11.48 -15.80 23.10
N ALA A 55 -12.00 -14.57 23.14
CA ALA A 55 -13.31 -14.31 22.59
C ALA A 55 -13.24 -14.48 21.06
N PRO A 56 -14.13 -15.25 20.42
CA PRO A 56 -14.09 -15.45 18.98
C PRO A 56 -14.46 -14.15 18.27
N SER A 57 -13.46 -13.48 17.68
CA SER A 57 -13.66 -12.48 16.64
C SER A 57 -14.37 -13.15 15.46
N PRO A 58 -15.45 -12.57 14.89
CA PRO A 58 -16.07 -13.11 13.68
C PRO A 58 -15.02 -13.16 12.56
N ALA A 59 -14.88 -14.33 11.96
CA ALA A 59 -13.89 -14.59 10.93
C ALA A 59 -14.12 -13.66 9.73
N PRO A 60 -13.07 -13.00 9.19
CA PRO A 60 -13.20 -12.29 7.92
C PRO A 60 -13.54 -13.30 6.80
N PRO A 61 -14.41 -12.94 5.84
CA PRO A 61 -14.74 -13.82 4.74
C PRO A 61 -13.48 -14.18 3.96
N ARG A 62 -13.17 -15.48 3.92
CA ARG A 62 -12.09 -16.05 3.10
C ARG A 62 -12.41 -15.81 1.63
N ARG A 63 -11.86 -14.75 1.04
CA ARG A 63 -11.80 -14.62 -0.41
C ARG A 63 -10.82 -15.68 -0.91
N LYS A 64 -11.32 -16.60 -1.75
CA LYS A 64 -10.49 -17.54 -2.51
C LYS A 64 -9.43 -16.72 -3.26
N GLY A 65 -8.16 -16.88 -2.86
CA GLY A 65 -7.05 -16.40 -3.66
C GLY A 65 -7.08 -17.12 -5.00
N ARG A 66 -7.45 -16.42 -6.08
CA ARG A 66 -7.08 -16.86 -7.42
C ARG A 66 -5.56 -16.80 -7.46
N ARG A 67 -4.92 -17.96 -7.55
CA ARG A 67 -3.56 -18.07 -8.09
C ARG A 67 -3.71 -17.81 -9.59
N GLY A 68 -3.33 -16.61 -10.03
CA GLY A 68 -3.20 -16.23 -11.42
C GLY A 68 -1.92 -15.43 -11.54
N GLY A 69 -0.91 -16.00 -12.20
CA GLY A 69 0.23 -15.22 -12.64
C GLY A 69 -0.24 -14.37 -13.79
N ASP A 70 -0.57 -13.11 -13.51
CA ASP A 70 -1.13 -12.20 -14.50
C ASP A 70 -0.21 -11.00 -14.58
N SER A 71 0.59 -10.95 -15.64
CA SER A 71 1.11 -9.69 -16.17
C SER A 71 -0.07 -8.72 -16.25
N CYS A 72 0.09 -7.54 -15.66
CA CYS A 72 -0.92 -6.49 -15.73
C CYS A 72 -0.99 -5.93 -17.16
N ASP A 73 -1.49 -6.73 -18.11
CA ASP A 73 -1.79 -6.34 -19.50
C ASP A 73 -3.22 -5.76 -19.61
N ALA A 74 -3.71 -5.15 -18.53
CA ALA A 74 -4.97 -4.41 -18.57
C ALA A 74 -4.72 -3.02 -19.19
N ALA A 75 -4.75 -2.95 -20.52
CA ALA A 75 -4.76 -1.69 -21.23
C ALA A 75 -6.00 -0.87 -20.83
N LEU A 76 -5.79 0.23 -20.10
CA LEU A 76 -6.82 1.17 -19.72
C LEU A 76 -7.34 1.90 -20.97
N LYS A 77 -8.50 1.48 -21.48
CA LYS A 77 -9.20 2.19 -22.56
C LYS A 77 -9.86 3.44 -21.99
N LEU A 78 -9.32 4.61 -22.32
CA LEU A 78 -9.94 5.88 -21.96
C LEU A 78 -11.23 6.07 -22.77
N THR A 79 -12.32 6.43 -22.10
CA THR A 79 -13.59 6.78 -22.74
C THR A 79 -13.58 8.19 -23.35
N LYS A 80 -12.58 9.00 -23.00
CA LYS A 80 -12.35 10.37 -23.51
C LYS A 80 -10.90 10.48 -23.99
N PRO A 81 -10.61 11.35 -24.98
CA PRO A 81 -9.24 11.56 -25.43
C PRO A 81 -8.35 12.03 -24.27
N ASN A 82 -7.12 11.53 -24.22
CA ASN A 82 -6.15 11.91 -23.20
C ASN A 82 -5.87 13.43 -23.31
N PRO A 83 -6.12 14.23 -22.26
CA PRO A 83 -5.89 15.68 -22.29
C PRO A 83 -4.42 16.06 -22.52
N PHE A 84 -3.48 15.14 -22.24
CA PHE A 84 -2.04 15.34 -22.41
C PHE A 84 -1.47 14.68 -23.67
N ALA A 85 -2.33 14.20 -24.59
CA ALA A 85 -1.88 13.51 -25.80
C ALA A 85 -0.88 14.35 -26.64
N ALA A 86 -1.03 15.67 -26.66
CA ALA A 86 -0.16 16.56 -27.42
C ALA A 86 1.24 16.68 -26.79
N GLU A 87 1.35 16.74 -25.47
CA GLU A 87 2.62 16.81 -24.75
C GLU A 87 3.38 15.48 -24.85
N LEU A 88 2.67 14.36 -24.72
CA LEU A 88 3.25 13.03 -24.89
C LEU A 88 3.85 12.82 -26.28
N ARG A 89 3.20 13.33 -27.34
CA ARG A 89 3.75 13.29 -28.70
C ARG A 89 5.04 14.09 -28.81
N ARG A 90 5.08 15.32 -28.29
CA ARG A 90 6.29 16.16 -28.29
C ARG A 90 7.47 15.48 -27.59
N VAL A 91 7.21 14.83 -26.46
CA VAL A 91 8.25 14.10 -25.71
C VAL A 91 8.70 12.84 -26.47
N ALA A 92 7.77 12.12 -27.11
CA ALA A 92 8.11 10.96 -27.92
C ALA A 92 9.01 11.36 -29.11
N ASP A 93 8.68 12.44 -29.81
CA ASP A 93 9.45 12.94 -30.95
C ASP A 93 10.86 13.43 -30.51
N ALA A 94 10.95 14.07 -29.34
CA ALA A 94 12.22 14.53 -28.78
C ALA A 94 13.15 13.38 -28.38
N ASN A 95 12.60 12.26 -27.91
CA ASN A 95 13.39 11.09 -27.51
C ASN A 95 13.84 10.25 -28.73
N GLN A 96 13.06 10.22 -29.81
CA GLN A 96 13.45 9.51 -31.04
C GLN A 96 14.65 10.14 -31.74
N GLY A 97 14.84 11.46 -31.64
CA GLY A 97 16.03 12.14 -32.16
C GLY A 97 17.31 11.91 -31.36
N ALA A 98 17.24 11.27 -30.18
CA ALA A 98 18.39 11.00 -29.32
C ALA A 98 19.02 9.61 -29.54
N GLU A 99 18.33 8.69 -30.23
CA GLU A 99 18.80 7.31 -30.43
C GLU A 99 19.56 7.11 -31.76
N GLU A 100 19.54 8.09 -32.68
CA GLU A 100 20.28 8.08 -33.96
C GLU A 100 21.60 8.89 -33.94
N ARG A 101 22.18 9.18 -32.77
CA ARG A 101 23.49 9.87 -32.65
C ARG A 101 24.54 9.07 -31.91
#